data_AF-A0A7J9BE58-F1
#
_entry.id   AF-A0A7J9BE58-F1
#
_cell.length_a   1.000
_cell.length_b   1.000
_cell.length_c   1.000
_cell.angle_alpha   90.00
_cell.angle_beta   90.00
_cell.angle_gamma   90.00
#
_symmetry.space_group_name_H-M   'P 1'
#
loop_
_entity.id
_entity.type
_entity.pdbx_description
1 polymer ?
#
loop_
_entity_poly.entity_id
_entity_poly.type
_entity_poly.pdbx_seq_one_letter_code
_entity_poly.pdbx_strand_id
1 'polypeptide(L)'
;MVSSHRKPVKERALSKSNQARSVGKKKKQHVKASYASEDEDTTFTPEWNDCCRNITDALRCYKKLWKDTRLRDKFLNQHKMSPEQGRCRGLALDGRVANILKVSGKWVNTIKQIGCLPGVKISDEYH
;
A
#
# COMPACT_ATOMS: atom_id res chain seq x y z
N MET A 1 -1.27 -46.02 -30.82
CA MET A 1 -0.84 -47.07 -29.87
C MET A 1 0.52 -46.69 -29.30
N VAL A 2 0.61 -46.73 -27.96
CA VAL A 2 1.81 -46.95 -27.12
C VAL A 2 2.89 -45.84 -27.02
N SER A 3 3.01 -45.39 -25.76
CA SER A 3 4.02 -44.58 -25.08
C SER A 3 5.40 -45.26 -24.99
N SER A 4 6.49 -44.50 -24.86
CA SER A 4 7.47 -44.73 -23.77
C SER A 4 8.51 -43.61 -23.65
N HIS A 5 8.80 -43.23 -22.40
CA HIS A 5 9.79 -42.24 -21.97
C HIS A 5 11.16 -42.86 -21.62
N ARG A 6 12.20 -42.00 -21.64
CA ARG A 6 13.50 -41.97 -20.92
C ARG A 6 14.70 -42.78 -21.47
N LYS A 7 15.85 -42.08 -21.61
CA LYS A 7 17.00 -42.03 -20.65
C LYS A 7 18.09 -41.06 -21.15
N PRO A 8 18.88 -40.43 -20.25
CA PRO A 8 20.26 -40.87 -20.12
C PRO A 8 20.61 -41.29 -18.68
N VAL A 9 21.34 -42.41 -18.57
CA VAL A 9 21.98 -42.90 -17.35
C VAL A 9 23.46 -43.11 -17.65
N LYS A 10 24.31 -42.50 -16.83
CA LYS A 10 25.52 -43.04 -16.15
C LYS A 10 26.27 -41.82 -15.60
N GLU A 11 26.12 -41.51 -14.31
CA GLU A 11 26.97 -41.99 -13.20
C GLU A 11 28.44 -41.55 -13.35
N ARG A 12 29.21 -41.14 -12.35
CA ARG A 12 29.04 -40.73 -10.95
C ARG A 12 30.49 -40.51 -10.51
N ALA A 13 30.82 -39.40 -9.86
CA ALA A 13 31.89 -39.41 -8.86
C ALA A 13 31.62 -38.28 -7.86
N LEU A 14 30.92 -38.66 -6.78
CA LEU A 14 31.03 -37.98 -5.50
C LEU A 14 32.48 -38.14 -5.01
N SER A 15 33.12 -37.05 -4.59
CA SER A 15 34.13 -37.16 -3.54
C SER A 15 34.06 -35.98 -2.57
N LYS A 16 34.22 -36.35 -1.30
CA LYS A 16 33.87 -35.69 -0.04
C LYS A 16 34.81 -34.52 0.30
N SER A 17 34.28 -33.39 0.79
CA SER A 17 34.33 -32.94 2.20
C SER A 17 35.68 -33.12 2.92
N ASN A 18 36.31 -32.00 3.28
CA ASN A 18 37.15 -31.85 4.49
C ASN A 18 36.87 -30.49 5.18
N GLN A 19 36.42 -30.54 6.43
CA GLN A 19 36.53 -29.46 7.43
C GLN A 19 38.03 -29.37 7.88
N ALA A 20 38.62 -28.35 8.51
CA ALA A 20 38.13 -27.29 9.39
C ALA A 20 39.16 -26.12 9.57
N ARG A 21 38.63 -24.92 9.83
CA ARG A 21 39.08 -23.79 10.70
C ARG A 21 40.50 -23.17 10.56
N SER A 22 40.54 -21.85 10.34
CA SER A 22 40.68 -20.88 11.45
C SER A 22 40.34 -19.41 11.07
N VAL A 23 39.50 -18.81 11.92
CA VAL A 23 39.49 -17.43 12.42
C VAL A 23 39.92 -16.28 11.48
N GLY A 24 38.91 -15.64 10.90
CA GLY A 24 39.00 -14.25 10.42
C GLY A 24 37.63 -13.61 10.50
N LYS A 25 37.28 -13.05 11.67
CA LYS A 25 36.00 -12.36 11.89
C LYS A 25 35.90 -11.15 10.95
N LYS A 26 35.29 -11.29 9.77
CA LYS A 26 34.72 -10.13 9.07
C LYS A 26 33.53 -9.65 9.89
N LYS A 27 33.75 -8.62 10.72
CA LYS A 27 32.67 -7.83 11.31
C LYS A 27 31.76 -7.41 10.16
N LYS A 28 30.58 -8.00 10.07
CA LYS A 28 29.47 -7.40 9.33
C LYS A 28 29.27 -6.05 10.02
N GLN A 29 29.71 -5.00 9.36
CA GLN A 29 29.36 -3.64 9.74
C GLN A 29 27.84 -3.60 9.63
N HIS A 30 27.16 -3.81 10.76
CA HIS A 30 25.78 -3.43 10.87
C HIS A 30 25.79 -1.93 10.60
N VAL A 31 25.36 -1.56 9.40
CA VAL A 31 24.88 -0.21 9.13
C VAL A 31 23.71 -0.06 10.08
N LYS A 32 23.99 0.47 11.28
CA LYS A 32 22.96 1.05 12.12
C LYS A 32 22.33 2.10 11.21
N ALA A 33 21.10 1.84 10.76
CA ALA A 33 20.24 2.94 10.37
C ALA A 33 20.25 3.88 11.57
N SER A 34 20.87 5.05 11.42
CA SER A 34 20.70 6.12 12.39
C SER A 34 19.23 6.45 12.33
N TYR A 35 18.47 5.96 13.32
CA TYR A 35 17.21 6.58 13.65
C TYR A 35 17.60 8.01 14.00
N ALA A 36 17.25 8.93 13.10
CA ALA A 36 17.40 10.35 13.34
C ALA A 36 16.73 10.65 14.68
N SER A 37 17.46 11.37 15.52
CA SER A 37 17.08 11.73 16.87
C SER A 37 15.70 12.37 16.91
N GLU A 38 14.88 11.91 17.84
CA GLU A 38 13.68 12.57 18.30
C GLU A 38 14.08 13.85 19.06
N ASP A 39 14.47 14.92 18.36
CA ASP A 39 14.72 16.23 18.99
C ASP A 39 14.95 17.37 17.97
N GLU A 40 14.05 17.51 17.01
CA GLU A 40 13.88 18.77 16.29
C GLU A 40 12.37 19.04 16.28
N ASP A 41 11.96 20.17 16.86
CA ASP A 41 10.63 20.75 16.70
C ASP A 41 10.24 20.66 15.23
N THR A 42 9.51 19.61 14.87
CA THR A 42 9.38 19.19 13.48
C THR A 42 8.40 20.14 12.83
N THR A 43 8.92 21.28 12.40
CA THR A 43 8.17 22.26 11.63
C THR A 43 7.94 21.60 10.28
N PHE A 44 6.82 20.88 10.17
CA PHE A 44 6.43 20.23 8.93
C PHE A 44 6.45 21.26 7.80
N THR A 45 6.97 20.86 6.64
CA THR A 45 7.04 21.77 5.50
C THR A 45 5.62 22.21 5.10
N PRO A 46 5.45 23.42 4.54
CA PRO A 46 4.16 23.87 4.03
C PRO A 46 3.49 22.85 3.11
N GLU A 47 4.27 22.19 2.25
CA GLU A 47 3.80 21.15 1.33
C GLU A 47 3.28 19.92 2.08
N TRP A 48 3.91 19.53 3.19
CA TRP A 48 3.43 18.44 4.03
C TRP A 48 2.07 18.79 4.65
N ASN A 49 1.91 20.03 5.12
CA ASN A 49 0.65 20.50 5.71
C ASN A 49 -0.47 20.52 4.67
N ASP A 50 -0.18 20.94 3.43
CA ASP A 50 -1.14 20.90 2.32
C ASP A 50 -1.52 19.46 1.96
N CYS A 51 -0.57 18.53 1.94
CA CYS A 51 -0.86 17.11 1.77
C CYS A 51 -1.77 16.58 2.89
N CYS A 52 -1.48 16.91 4.14
CA CYS A 52 -2.30 16.55 5.30
C CYS A 52 -3.74 17.08 5.18
N ARG A 53 -3.91 18.33 4.76
CA ARG A 53 -5.22 18.93 4.52
C ARG A 53 -5.98 18.20 3.41
N ASN A 54 -5.31 17.93 2.28
CA ASN A 54 -5.90 17.20 1.16
C ASN A 54 -6.37 15.79 1.57
N ILE A 55 -5.57 15.06 2.35
CA ILE A 55 -5.94 13.75 2.88
C ILE A 55 -7.14 13.87 3.83
N THR A 56 -7.10 14.84 4.74
CA THR A 56 -8.19 15.07 5.71
C THR A 56 -9.51 15.39 5.00
N ASP A 57 -9.47 16.22 3.97
CA ASP A 57 -10.65 16.59 3.18
C ASP A 57 -11.16 15.41 2.35
N ALA A 58 -10.27 14.60 1.78
CA ALA A 58 -10.65 13.37 1.08
C ALA A 58 -11.33 12.36 2.02
N LEU A 59 -10.77 12.14 3.21
CA LEU A 59 -11.36 11.28 4.24
C LEU A 59 -12.70 11.82 4.77
N ARG A 60 -12.82 13.14 4.92
CA ARG A 60 -14.09 13.78 5.29
C ARG A 60 -15.15 13.57 4.20
N CYS A 61 -14.77 13.69 2.93
CA CYS A 61 -15.64 13.39 1.80
C CYS A 61 -16.05 11.91 1.79
N TYR A 62 -15.11 10.99 2.01
CA TYR A 62 -15.38 9.56 2.15
C TYR A 62 -16.44 9.30 3.22
N LYS A 63 -16.22 9.78 4.45
CA LYS A 63 -17.15 9.59 5.58
C LYS A 63 -18.53 10.18 5.31
N LYS A 64 -18.62 11.33 4.64
CA LYS A 64 -19.89 11.95 4.23
C LYS A 64 -20.62 11.08 3.20
N LEU A 65 -19.95 10.67 2.13
CA LEU A 65 -20.51 9.80 1.11
C LEU A 65 -20.94 8.46 1.68
N TRP A 66 -20.20 7.90 2.65
CA TRP A 66 -20.55 6.64 3.28
C TRP A 66 -21.86 6.73 4.07
N LYS A 67 -22.12 7.86 4.74
CA LYS A 67 -23.34 8.08 5.55
C LYS A 67 -24.54 8.57 4.75
N ASP A 68 -24.32 9.41 3.72
CA ASP A 68 -25.39 10.11 3.00
C ASP A 68 -25.64 9.51 1.62
N THR A 69 -26.68 8.70 1.51
CA THR A 69 -27.13 8.09 0.25
C THR A 69 -27.54 9.14 -0.79
N ARG A 70 -28.20 10.23 -0.39
CA ARG A 70 -28.63 11.28 -1.33
C ARG A 70 -27.44 11.99 -1.95
N LEU A 71 -26.40 12.22 -1.15
CA LEU A 71 -25.14 12.77 -1.66
C LEU A 71 -24.49 11.81 -2.66
N ARG A 72 -24.44 10.51 -2.36
CA ARG A 72 -23.94 9.50 -3.31
C ARG A 72 -24.72 9.53 -4.62
N ASP A 73 -26.05 9.52 -4.57
CA ASP A 73 -26.91 9.52 -5.76
C ASP A 73 -26.67 10.75 -6.65
N LYS A 74 -26.48 11.94 -6.03
CA LYS A 74 -26.11 13.15 -6.77
C LYS A 74 -24.80 12.98 -7.53
N PHE A 75 -23.77 12.44 -6.88
CA PHE A 75 -22.49 12.18 -7.53
C PHE A 75 -22.60 11.12 -8.63
N LEU A 76 -23.35 10.03 -8.38
CA LEU A 76 -23.57 8.99 -9.38
C LEU A 76 -24.23 9.57 -10.64
N ASN A 77 -25.26 10.40 -10.47
CA ASN A 77 -25.95 11.06 -11.57
C ASN A 77 -25.03 12.06 -12.29
N GLN A 78 -24.29 12.88 -11.55
CA GLN A 78 -23.37 13.88 -12.12
C GLN A 78 -22.27 13.23 -12.96
N HIS A 79 -21.75 12.08 -12.52
CA HIS A 79 -20.67 11.35 -13.21
C HIS A 79 -21.18 10.22 -14.12
N LYS A 80 -22.49 10.17 -14.40
CA LYS A 80 -23.15 9.15 -15.26
C LYS A 80 -22.78 7.71 -14.87
N MET A 81 -22.65 7.46 -13.57
CA MET A 81 -22.43 6.12 -13.03
C MET A 81 -23.74 5.35 -12.93
N SER A 82 -23.66 4.02 -12.92
CA SER A 82 -24.84 3.20 -12.64
C SER A 82 -25.40 3.55 -11.25
N PRO A 83 -26.73 3.53 -11.08
CA PRO A 83 -27.36 3.70 -9.76
C PRO A 83 -27.04 2.51 -8.85
N GLU A 84 -27.14 2.71 -7.52
CA GLU A 84 -27.02 1.60 -6.57
C GLU A 84 -28.12 0.55 -6.86
N GLN A 85 -27.71 -0.64 -7.28
CA GLN A 85 -28.62 -1.79 -7.42
C GLN A 85 -28.72 -2.47 -6.06
N GLY A 86 -29.81 -2.20 -5.34
CA GLY A 86 -30.09 -2.78 -4.03
C GLY A 86 -29.35 -2.09 -2.88
N ARG A 87 -29.38 -2.71 -1.69
CA ARG A 87 -28.71 -2.16 -0.49
C ARG A 87 -27.22 -2.49 -0.52
N CYS A 88 -26.39 -1.60 -1.06
CA CYS A 88 -24.94 -1.69 -0.90
C CYS A 88 -24.58 -1.54 0.59
N ARG A 89 -23.85 -2.52 1.16
CA ARG A 89 -23.41 -2.53 2.56
C ARG A 89 -21.98 -3.08 2.66
N GLY A 90 -21.29 -2.71 3.74
CA GLY A 90 -19.91 -3.13 4.02
C GLY A 90 -18.97 -2.84 2.84
N LEU A 91 -18.14 -3.81 2.48
CA LEU A 91 -17.14 -3.68 1.42
C LEU A 91 -17.70 -3.24 0.06
N ALA A 92 -18.92 -3.64 -0.28
CA ALA A 92 -19.55 -3.21 -1.53
C ALA A 92 -19.85 -1.70 -1.52
N LEU A 93 -20.21 -1.16 -0.36
CA LEU A 93 -20.40 0.28 -0.18
C LEU A 93 -19.05 1.01 -0.19
N ASP A 94 -18.04 0.48 0.50
CA ASP A 94 -16.69 1.07 0.55
C ASP A 94 -16.10 1.19 -0.86
N GLY A 95 -16.17 0.12 -1.66
CA GLY A 95 -15.73 0.13 -3.06
C GLY A 95 -16.51 1.14 -3.91
N ARG A 96 -17.80 1.33 -3.64
CA ARG A 96 -18.64 2.31 -4.34
C ARG A 96 -18.24 3.75 -4.01
N VAL A 97 -18.08 4.06 -2.73
CA VAL A 97 -17.64 5.38 -2.26
C VAL A 97 -16.24 5.69 -2.78
N ALA A 98 -15.33 4.71 -2.76
CA ALA A 98 -13.99 4.86 -3.32
C ALA A 98 -14.03 5.19 -4.82
N ASN A 99 -14.90 4.52 -5.59
CA ASN A 99 -15.07 4.81 -7.01
C ASN A 99 -15.61 6.24 -7.25
N ILE A 100 -16.56 6.70 -6.43
CA ILE A 100 -17.07 8.08 -6.49
C ILE A 100 -15.95 9.09 -6.22
N LEU A 101 -15.13 8.88 -5.19
CA LEU A 101 -13.99 9.76 -4.90
C LEU A 101 -12.98 9.80 -6.05
N LYS A 102 -12.74 8.66 -6.69
CA LYS A 102 -11.86 8.56 -7.86
C LYS A 102 -12.37 9.41 -9.03
N VAL A 103 -13.63 9.26 -9.42
CA VAL A 103 -14.17 9.99 -10.59
C VAL A 103 -14.47 11.46 -10.32
N SER A 104 -14.66 11.84 -9.06
CA SER A 104 -14.83 13.23 -8.64
C SER A 104 -13.51 13.98 -8.44
N GLY A 105 -12.37 13.34 -8.69
CA GLY A 105 -11.05 13.95 -8.51
C GLY A 105 -10.69 14.23 -7.05
N LYS A 106 -11.38 13.59 -6.09
CA LYS A 106 -11.12 13.70 -4.65
C LYS A 106 -10.16 12.62 -4.14
N TRP A 107 -9.74 11.71 -5.01
CA TRP A 107 -8.73 10.72 -4.69
C TRP A 107 -7.35 11.36 -4.61
N VAL A 108 -6.68 11.19 -3.48
CA VAL A 108 -5.36 11.77 -3.20
C VAL A 108 -4.27 10.72 -3.31
N ASN A 109 -3.02 11.17 -3.46
CA ASN A 109 -1.84 10.29 -3.46
C ASN A 109 -1.93 9.13 -4.45
N THR A 110 -2.29 9.44 -5.71
CA THR A 110 -2.46 8.48 -6.80
C THR A 110 -1.15 7.87 -7.31
N ILE A 111 -0.02 8.48 -6.99
CA ILE A 111 1.31 8.06 -7.45
C ILE A 111 1.83 6.97 -6.50
N LYS A 112 2.26 5.83 -7.06
CA LYS A 112 2.94 4.78 -6.29
C LYS A 112 4.27 5.32 -5.78
N GLN A 113 4.49 5.22 -4.48
CA GLN A 113 5.74 5.62 -3.85
C GLN A 113 6.20 4.59 -2.82
N ILE A 114 7.52 4.51 -2.62
CA ILE A 114 8.17 3.64 -1.63
C ILE A 114 8.61 4.55 -0.48
N GLY A 115 8.28 4.17 0.76
CA GLY A 115 8.62 4.94 1.95
C GLY A 115 7.43 5.70 2.54
N CYS A 116 7.72 6.79 3.26
CA CYS A 116 6.70 7.60 3.93
C CYS A 116 5.80 8.33 2.93
N LEU A 117 4.49 8.34 3.20
CA LEU A 117 3.52 9.10 2.42
C LEU A 117 3.44 10.54 2.98
N PRO A 118 3.66 11.60 2.16
CA PRO A 118 3.50 12.97 2.62
C PRO A 118 2.09 13.21 3.17
N GLY A 119 2.00 13.88 4.32
CA GLY A 119 0.73 14.13 5.01
C GLY A 119 0.12 12.94 5.75
N VAL A 120 0.82 11.80 5.86
CA VAL A 120 0.42 10.67 6.74
C VAL A 120 1.47 10.49 7.82
N LYS A 121 1.01 10.40 9.07
CA LYS A 121 1.89 10.15 10.22
C LYS A 121 1.95 8.66 10.53
N ILE A 122 3.07 8.24 11.11
CA ILE A 122 3.15 6.95 11.77
C ILE A 122 2.10 6.95 12.88
N SER A 123 1.37 5.83 13.01
CA SER A 123 0.25 5.63 13.95
C SER A 123 -1.07 6.30 13.57
N ASP A 124 -1.22 6.88 12.37
CA ASP A 124 -2.55 7.25 11.88
C ASP A 124 -3.44 6.00 11.73
N GLU A 125 -4.64 6.06 12.30
CA GLU A 125 -5.60 4.96 12.30
C GLU A 125 -6.62 5.07 11.16
N TYR A 126 -6.93 3.94 10.54
CA TYR A 126 -7.95 3.82 9.50
C TYR A 126 -8.90 2.66 9.84
N HIS A 127 -10.19 2.84 9.54
CA HIS A 127 -11.26 1.87 9.79
C HIS A 127 -11.83 1.33 8.49
#